data_AF-A0AAI9Y7T4-F1
#
_entry.id   AF-A0AAI9Y7T4-F1
#
_cell.length_a   1.000
_cell.length_b   1.000
_cell.length_c   1.000
_cell.angle_alpha   90.00
_cell.angle_beta   90.00
_cell.angle_gamma   90.00
#
_symmetry.space_group_name_H-M   'P 1'
#
loop_
_entity.id
_entity.type
_entity.pdbx_description
1 polymer ?
#
loop_
_entity_poly.entity_id
_entity_poly.type
_entity_poly.pdbx_seq_one_letter_code
_entity_poly.pdbx_strand_id
1 'polypeptide(L)'
;MKFTVQTALFALTMAIGASAAAVEDPTSAAARRDVLLMERQGANANRPVPNGACCVANTSLKQDVCNVNGQTGRCVPDSVNNCGSSLTCIEDSRLDCDPNTLERGRPLCRRRQGA
;
A
#
# COMPACT_ATOMS: atom_id res chain seq x y z
N MET A 1 -21.75 21.22 -57.96
CA MET A 1 -21.29 21.09 -56.56
C MET A 1 -19.81 20.71 -56.60
N LYS A 2 -18.92 21.63 -56.20
CA LYS A 2 -17.46 21.43 -56.17
C LYS A 2 -17.13 20.73 -54.86
N PHE A 3 -16.89 19.43 -54.89
CA PHE A 3 -16.44 18.69 -53.72
C PHE A 3 -14.94 18.96 -53.53
N THR A 4 -14.63 19.74 -52.50
CA THR A 4 -13.28 20.15 -52.13
C THR A 4 -12.50 18.97 -51.57
N VAL A 5 -11.36 18.65 -52.19
CA VAL A 5 -10.42 17.56 -51.85
C VAL A 5 -9.80 17.70 -50.44
N GLN A 6 -10.08 18.78 -49.72
CA GLN A 6 -9.52 19.07 -48.40
C GLN A 6 -10.09 18.22 -47.26
N THR A 7 -11.25 17.56 -47.42
CA THR A 7 -11.84 16.75 -46.33
C THR A 7 -11.28 15.34 -46.22
N ALA A 8 -10.48 14.88 -47.19
CA ALA A 8 -9.90 13.53 -47.15
C ALA A 8 -8.68 13.40 -46.22
N LEU A 9 -8.00 14.51 -45.89
CA LEU A 9 -6.76 14.46 -45.08
C LEU A 9 -7.00 14.35 -43.58
N PHE A 10 -8.18 14.73 -43.06
CA PHE A 10 -8.46 14.66 -41.63
C PHE A 10 -8.83 13.26 -41.13
N ALA A 11 -9.07 12.30 -42.03
CA ALA A 11 -9.48 10.95 -41.64
C ALA A 11 -8.31 9.99 -41.34
N LEU A 12 -7.06 10.36 -41.67
CA LEU A 12 -5.93 9.42 -41.62
C LEU A 12 -5.09 9.48 -40.33
N THR A 13 -5.35 10.42 -39.41
CA THR A 13 -4.50 10.61 -38.21
C THR A 13 -5.02 9.97 -36.91
N MET A 14 -6.09 9.16 -36.96
CA MET A 14 -6.64 8.46 -35.78
C MET A 14 -6.19 6.99 -35.64
N ALA A 15 -5.10 6.59 -36.30
CA ALA A 15 -4.60 5.22 -36.29
C ALA A 15 -3.15 5.11 -35.81
N ILE A 16 -2.85 5.65 -34.62
CA ILE A 16 -1.64 5.35 -33.84
C ILE A 16 -2.12 5.31 -32.38
N GLY A 17 -2.38 4.17 -31.76
CA GLY A 17 -1.41 3.11 -31.50
C GLY A 17 -1.06 3.16 -30.01
N ALA A 18 -1.91 2.57 -29.17
CA ALA A 18 -1.59 2.26 -27.78
C ALA A 18 -2.45 1.09 -27.28
N SER A 19 -2.25 -0.09 -27.87
CA SER A 19 -2.47 -1.31 -27.08
C SER A 19 -1.36 -1.34 -26.03
N ALA A 20 -1.63 -0.77 -24.87
CA ALA A 20 -0.89 -1.10 -23.66
C ALA A 20 -1.18 -2.57 -23.37
N ALA A 21 -0.45 -3.47 -24.02
CA ALA A 21 -0.25 -4.81 -23.49
C ALA A 21 0.45 -4.60 -22.15
N ALA A 22 -0.34 -4.50 -21.09
CA ALA A 22 0.18 -4.62 -19.75
C ALA A 22 0.93 -5.95 -19.74
N VAL A 23 2.26 -5.87 -19.71
CA VAL A 23 3.09 -7.03 -19.42
C VAL A 23 2.67 -7.42 -18.02
N GLU A 24 1.75 -8.37 -17.92
CA GLU A 24 1.36 -8.97 -16.65
C GLU A 24 2.60 -9.74 -16.19
N ASP A 25 3.47 -9.04 -15.46
CA ASP A 25 4.58 -9.68 -14.78
C ASP A 25 3.94 -10.73 -13.84
N PRO A 26 4.22 -12.04 -14.00
CA PRO A 26 3.63 -13.07 -13.16
C PRO A 26 3.91 -12.83 -11.66
N THR A 27 4.94 -12.05 -11.32
CA THR A 27 5.19 -11.59 -9.95
C THR A 27 4.10 -10.62 -9.46
N SER A 28 3.58 -9.75 -10.32
CA SER A 28 2.50 -8.81 -9.99
C SER A 28 1.16 -9.53 -9.80
N ALA A 29 0.91 -10.59 -10.56
CA ALA A 29 -0.25 -11.46 -10.36
C ALA A 29 -0.17 -12.27 -9.06
N ALA A 30 1.04 -12.67 -8.65
CA ALA A 30 1.29 -13.29 -7.33
C ALA A 30 1.10 -12.26 -6.20
N ALA A 31 1.66 -11.06 -6.32
CA ALA A 31 1.49 -9.99 -5.35
C ALA A 31 0.02 -9.61 -5.15
N ARG A 32 -0.78 -9.53 -6.23
CA ARG A 32 -2.23 -9.31 -6.13
C ARG A 32 -2.96 -10.44 -5.41
N ARG A 33 -2.57 -11.70 -5.66
CA ARG A 33 -3.14 -12.86 -4.95
C ARG A 33 -2.78 -12.87 -3.47
N ASP A 34 -1.56 -12.50 -3.13
CA ASP A 34 -1.12 -12.38 -1.73
C ASP A 34 -1.86 -11.26 -1.00
N VAL A 35 -2.07 -10.11 -1.66
CA VAL A 35 -2.90 -9.02 -1.12
C VAL A 35 -4.35 -9.50 -0.88
N LEU A 36 -4.97 -10.17 -1.85
CA LEU A 36 -6.33 -10.74 -1.70
C LEU A 36 -6.43 -11.81 -0.60
N LEU A 37 -5.38 -12.62 -0.41
CA LEU A 37 -5.31 -13.58 0.69
C LEU A 37 -5.17 -12.89 2.05
N MET A 38 -4.40 -11.80 2.14
CA MET A 38 -4.31 -11.00 3.37
C MET A 38 -5.63 -10.28 3.69
N GLU A 39 -6.37 -9.80 2.68
CA GLU A 39 -7.72 -9.24 2.89
C GLU A 39 -8.67 -10.28 3.49
N ARG A 40 -8.59 -11.54 3.05
CA ARG A 40 -9.39 -12.65 3.61
C ARG A 40 -9.00 -13.06 5.02
N GLN A 41 -7.74 -12.82 5.42
CA GLN A 41 -7.25 -13.16 6.76
C GLN A 41 -7.58 -12.06 7.81
N GLY A 42 -8.28 -11.00 7.43
CA GLY A 42 -8.54 -9.85 8.29
C GLY A 42 -7.29 -8.99 8.48
N ALA A 43 -7.48 -7.77 9.01
CA ALA A 43 -6.46 -6.72 9.01
C ALA A 43 -5.09 -7.14 9.59
N ASN A 44 -5.05 -8.05 10.57
CA ASN A 44 -3.81 -8.57 11.20
C ASN A 44 -3.78 -10.10 11.28
N ALA A 45 -4.22 -10.82 10.24
CA ALA A 45 -4.36 -12.28 10.29
C ALA A 45 -5.16 -12.75 11.53
N ASN A 46 -6.34 -12.16 11.70
CA ASN A 46 -7.26 -12.31 12.84
C ASN A 46 -6.73 -11.89 14.22
N ARG A 47 -5.55 -11.28 14.31
CA ARG A 47 -5.11 -10.60 15.55
C ARG A 47 -5.88 -9.30 15.78
N PRO A 48 -5.95 -8.79 17.02
CA PRO A 48 -6.56 -7.49 17.30
C PRO A 48 -5.93 -6.35 16.48
N VAL A 49 -6.75 -5.39 16.08
CA VAL A 49 -6.31 -4.10 15.54
C VAL A 49 -6.28 -3.11 16.70
N PRO A 50 -5.10 -2.80 17.29
CA PRO A 50 -5.03 -1.91 18.43
C PRO A 50 -5.52 -0.51 18.08
N ASN A 51 -6.20 0.12 19.03
CA ASN A 51 -6.58 1.53 18.97
C ASN A 51 -5.83 2.29 20.08
N GLY A 52 -4.97 3.25 19.69
CA GLY A 52 -4.15 4.04 20.60
C GLY A 52 -2.69 4.14 20.14
N ALA A 53 -1.88 4.80 20.96
CA ALA A 53 -0.48 5.09 20.65
C ALA A 53 0.44 3.85 20.66
N CYS A 54 0.05 2.78 21.36
CA CYS A 54 0.82 1.57 21.55
C CYS A 54 0.06 0.35 21.02
N CYS A 55 0.79 -0.56 20.39
CA CYS A 55 0.24 -1.84 19.95
C CYS A 55 0.18 -2.84 21.10
N VAL A 56 -0.58 -3.94 20.90
CA VAL A 56 -0.78 -4.94 21.95
C VAL A 56 0.52 -5.72 22.17
N ALA A 57 1.10 -5.57 23.36
CA ALA A 57 2.32 -6.28 23.75
C ALA A 57 2.18 -7.79 23.54
N ASN A 58 3.23 -8.43 23.00
CA ASN A 58 3.31 -9.88 22.74
C ASN A 58 2.24 -10.46 21.77
N THR A 59 1.32 -9.63 21.28
CA THR A 59 0.25 -10.05 20.36
C THR A 59 0.44 -9.40 18.99
N SER A 60 0.59 -8.08 18.95
CA SER A 60 0.81 -7.35 17.71
C SER A 60 2.20 -7.64 17.15
N LEU A 61 2.25 -7.92 15.85
CA LEU A 61 3.48 -8.11 15.10
C LEU A 61 3.88 -6.80 14.41
N LYS A 62 5.14 -6.74 13.99
CA LYS A 62 5.61 -5.63 13.16
C LYS A 62 4.82 -5.57 11.86
N GLN A 63 4.51 -4.36 11.43
CA GLN A 63 3.67 -4.06 10.26
C GLN A 63 2.19 -4.41 10.41
N ASP A 64 1.74 -4.84 11.60
CA ASP A 64 0.30 -4.97 11.88
C ASP A 64 -0.39 -3.61 11.74
N VAL A 65 -1.60 -3.63 11.19
CA VAL A 65 -2.50 -2.49 11.12
C VAL A 65 -2.93 -2.10 12.53
N CYS A 66 -2.89 -0.81 12.81
CA CYS A 66 -3.39 -0.21 14.04
C CYS A 66 -4.17 1.06 13.72
N ASN A 67 -4.89 1.59 14.70
CA ASN A 67 -5.57 2.87 14.60
C ASN A 67 -5.06 3.81 15.70
N VAL A 68 -4.73 5.05 15.36
CA VAL A 68 -4.30 6.07 16.32
C VAL A 68 -4.90 7.41 15.88
N ASN A 69 -5.46 8.17 16.82
CA ASN A 69 -6.14 9.46 16.54
C ASN A 69 -7.22 9.39 15.44
N GLY A 70 -7.89 8.24 15.26
CA GLY A 70 -8.87 8.03 14.19
C GLY A 70 -8.29 7.80 12.81
N GLN A 71 -6.97 7.71 12.68
CA GLN A 71 -6.26 7.36 11.44
C GLN A 71 -5.74 5.92 11.49
N THR A 72 -5.61 5.31 10.32
CA THR A 72 -4.93 4.04 10.16
C THR A 72 -3.41 4.22 10.22
N GLY A 73 -2.74 3.22 10.77
CA GLY A 73 -1.29 3.21 10.93
C GLY A 73 -0.72 1.80 10.96
N ARG A 74 0.57 1.72 11.31
CA ARG A 74 1.31 0.45 11.47
C ARG A 74 1.97 0.36 12.84
N CYS A 75 2.00 -0.86 13.36
CA CYS A 75 2.82 -1.24 14.50
C CYS A 75 4.28 -1.36 14.07
N VAL A 76 5.09 -0.38 14.44
CA VAL A 76 6.52 -0.34 14.12
C VAL A 76 7.36 -0.25 15.40
N PRO A 77 8.59 -0.79 15.40
CA PRO A 77 9.49 -0.60 16.54
C PRO A 77 9.99 0.85 16.54
N ASP A 78 9.44 1.66 17.46
CA ASP A 78 9.79 3.06 17.68
C ASP A 78 9.56 3.41 19.16
N SER A 79 10.25 4.42 19.68
CA SER A 79 10.18 4.85 21.07
C SER A 79 9.39 6.16 21.30
N VAL A 80 8.88 6.81 20.24
CA VAL A 80 8.25 8.14 20.29
C VAL A 80 7.10 8.25 21.30
N ASN A 81 6.31 7.19 21.49
CA ASN A 81 5.15 7.18 22.37
C ASN A 81 5.41 6.48 23.72
N ASN A 82 6.67 6.18 24.06
CA ASN A 82 7.06 5.52 25.32
C ASN A 82 6.32 4.20 25.61
N CYS A 83 6.06 3.40 24.59
CA CYS A 83 5.35 2.12 24.69
C CYS A 83 6.16 0.98 25.37
N GLY A 84 7.33 1.31 25.95
CA GLY A 84 8.24 0.37 26.58
C GLY A 84 8.73 -0.70 25.60
N SER A 85 8.50 -1.96 25.93
CA SER A 85 8.86 -3.11 25.07
C SER A 85 7.83 -3.41 23.96
N SER A 86 6.74 -2.65 23.89
CA SER A 86 5.69 -2.83 22.89
C SER A 86 6.00 -2.05 21.61
N LEU A 87 5.42 -2.48 20.49
CA LEU A 87 5.49 -1.72 19.24
C LEU A 87 4.66 -0.43 19.38
N THR A 88 5.09 0.61 18.68
CA THR A 88 4.39 1.89 18.64
C THR A 88 3.46 1.91 17.42
N CYS A 89 2.21 2.36 17.62
CA CYS A 89 1.29 2.61 16.52
C CYS A 89 1.55 4.00 15.95
N ILE A 90 1.90 4.05 14.66
CA ILE A 90 2.21 5.29 13.97
C ILE A 90 1.34 5.39 12.73
N GLU A 91 0.74 6.58 12.54
CA GLU A 91 -0.12 6.93 11.40
C GLU A 91 0.62 6.69 10.08
N ASP A 92 -0.08 6.16 9.08
CA ASP A 92 0.53 5.86 7.76
C ASP A 92 1.15 7.13 7.12
N SER A 93 0.61 8.31 7.41
CA SER A 93 1.13 9.62 6.94
C SER A 93 2.54 9.94 7.45
N ARG A 94 2.94 9.36 8.58
CA ARG A 94 4.24 9.53 9.24
C ARG A 94 5.19 8.35 9.00
N LEU A 95 4.78 7.40 8.17
CA LEU A 95 5.59 6.24 7.81
C LEU A 95 6.21 6.41 6.43
N ASP A 96 7.39 5.81 6.27
CA ASP A 96 8.05 5.54 5.00
C ASP A 96 8.06 4.03 4.81
N CYS A 97 7.42 3.56 3.73
CA CYS A 97 7.20 2.14 3.48
C CYS A 97 7.94 1.71 2.21
N ASP A 98 8.80 0.70 2.33
CA ASP A 98 9.43 0.07 1.18
C ASP A 98 8.56 -1.09 0.66
N PRO A 99 7.95 -0.97 -0.53
CA PRO A 99 7.13 -2.03 -1.12
C PRO A 99 7.95 -3.24 -1.58
N ASN A 100 9.27 -3.11 -1.73
CA ASN A 100 10.15 -4.18 -2.21
C ASN A 100 10.67 -5.06 -1.05
N THR A 101 10.63 -4.54 0.17
CA THR A 101 11.04 -5.28 1.37
C THR A 101 9.82 -5.64 2.19
N LEU A 102 9.52 -6.94 2.31
CA LEU A 102 8.41 -7.42 3.13
C LEU A 102 8.90 -7.84 4.52
N GLU A 103 8.23 -7.35 5.58
CA GLU A 103 8.40 -7.81 6.95
C GLU A 103 7.08 -8.43 7.41
N ARG A 104 7.11 -9.71 7.82
CA ARG A 104 5.93 -10.48 8.24
C ARG A 104 4.81 -10.51 7.17
N GLY A 105 5.17 -10.46 5.90
CA GLY A 105 4.23 -10.48 4.77
C GLY A 105 3.68 -9.11 4.36
N ARG A 106 4.13 -8.01 4.96
CA ARG A 106 3.69 -6.64 4.61
C ARG A 106 4.87 -5.76 4.24
N PRO A 107 4.69 -4.72 3.40
CA PRO A 107 5.73 -3.73 3.15
C PRO A 107 6.35 -3.22 4.45
N LEU A 108 7.68 -3.17 4.48
CA LEU A 108 8.45 -2.69 5.61
C LEU A 108 8.21 -1.20 5.75
N CYS A 109 7.39 -0.81 6.73
CA CYS A 109 7.20 0.57 7.11
C CYS A 109 8.07 0.93 8.33
N ARG A 110 8.64 2.14 8.31
CA ARG A 110 9.39 2.75 9.41
C ARG A 110 8.95 4.20 9.59
N ARG A 111 9.08 4.75 10.80
CA ARG A 111 8.78 6.16 11.02
C ARG A 111 9.71 7.01 10.17
N ARG A 112 9.15 7.99 9.45
CA ARG A 112 9.93 8.99 8.71
C ARG A 112 10.79 9.79 9.71
N GLN A 113 12.05 10.02 9.36
CA GLN A 113 12.93 10.84 10.18
C GLN A 113 12.35 12.26 10.31
N GLY A 114 12.28 12.77 11.54
CA GLY A 114 11.73 14.10 11.84
C GLY A 114 10.20 14.19 11.93
N ALA A 115 9.47 13.08 11.80
CA ALA A 115 8.02 13.03 11.95
C ALA A 115 7.57 12.92 13.41
#